data_AF-A0A6P0I7K6-F1
#
_entry.id   AF-A0A6P0I7K6-F1
#
_cell.length_a   1.000
_cell.length_b   1.000
_cell.length_c   1.000
_cell.angle_alpha   90.00
_cell.angle_beta   90.00
_cell.angle_gamma   90.00
#
_symmetry.space_group_name_H-M   'P 1'
#
loop_
_entity.id
_entity.type
_entity.pdbx_description
1 polymer ?
#
loop_
_entity_poly.entity_id
_entity_poly.type
_entity_poly.pdbx_seq_one_letter_code
_entity_poly.pdbx_strand_id
1 'polypeptide(L)'
;ELKHNLSTAINKLESCQLASCHSLRSLQVKGLLESYQKEIIKYDQQIARNSQNIDSDSLVYLNKMPEVLEDEVAFEKIAENWYESSLTMSHILAERNKWYFHFIQPNQYYPTERVFSPEEKVLIIEGHPYSTGVKKGYPMLFSKISSLREAKVNIFNGVNIFDEEKEVVYRDACCHYNFLGDTILENFVANSIKNVMENQEKN
;
A
#
# COMPACT_ATOMS: atom_id res chain seq x y z
N GLU A 1 -27.04 8.11 -0.06
CA GLU A 1 -27.54 8.55 -1.37
C GLU A 1 -26.40 8.93 -2.34
N LEU A 2 -25.54 9.89 -1.99
CA LEU A 2 -24.47 10.38 -2.88
C LEU A 2 -23.49 9.29 -3.39
N LYS A 3 -23.06 8.37 -2.51
CA LYS A 3 -22.22 7.21 -2.87
C LYS A 3 -22.89 6.31 -3.92
N HIS A 4 -24.20 6.08 -3.79
CA HIS A 4 -24.96 5.27 -4.73
C HIS A 4 -25.10 5.98 -6.08
N ASN A 5 -25.34 7.29 -6.07
CA ASN A 5 -25.39 8.12 -7.28
C ASN A 5 -24.04 8.15 -8.01
N LEU A 6 -22.94 8.25 -7.27
CA LEU A 6 -21.58 8.19 -7.83
C LEU A 6 -21.30 6.83 -8.46
N SER A 7 -21.60 5.73 -7.74
CA SER A 7 -21.45 4.37 -8.26
C SER A 7 -22.27 4.15 -9.54
N THR A 8 -23.52 4.63 -9.56
CA THR A 8 -24.38 4.55 -10.75
C THR A 8 -23.85 5.37 -11.91
N ALA A 9 -23.28 6.55 -11.65
CA ALA A 9 -22.69 7.41 -12.67
C ALA A 9 -21.43 6.82 -13.29
N ILE A 10 -20.58 6.15 -12.48
CA ILE A 10 -19.39 5.43 -12.95
C ILE A 10 -19.78 4.27 -13.87
N ASN A 11 -20.73 3.42 -13.44
CA ASN A 11 -21.19 2.29 -14.26
C ASN A 11 -21.77 2.76 -15.62
N LYS A 12 -22.43 3.92 -15.64
CA LYS A 12 -22.95 4.54 -16.88
C LYS A 12 -21.85 5.13 -17.76
N LEU A 13 -20.77 5.63 -17.17
CA LEU A 13 -19.59 6.10 -17.90
C LEU A 13 -18.89 4.94 -18.62
N GLU A 14 -18.71 3.82 -17.93
CA GLU A 14 -18.06 2.61 -18.44
C GLU A 14 -18.81 1.95 -19.61
N SER A 15 -20.13 2.16 -19.69
CA SER A 15 -21.00 1.63 -20.74
C SER A 15 -21.23 2.58 -21.93
N CYS A 16 -20.64 3.79 -21.92
CA CYS A 16 -20.78 4.75 -23.02
C CYS A 16 -19.88 4.36 -24.22
N GLN A 17 -20.48 4.04 -25.36
CA GLN A 17 -19.74 3.73 -26.60
C GLN A 17 -19.36 4.96 -27.45
N LEU A 18 -20.01 6.11 -27.20
CA LEU A 18 -19.79 7.34 -27.95
C LEU A 18 -18.94 8.34 -27.15
N ALA A 19 -18.01 9.02 -27.82
CA ALA A 19 -17.13 10.03 -27.21
C ALA A 19 -17.90 11.18 -26.53
N SER A 20 -19.03 11.59 -27.12
CA SER A 20 -19.91 12.62 -26.54
C SER A 20 -20.63 12.16 -25.27
N CYS A 21 -21.11 10.91 -25.25
CA CYS A 21 -21.67 10.25 -24.05
C CYS A 21 -20.63 10.20 -22.93
N HIS A 22 -19.43 9.71 -23.26
CA HIS A 22 -18.33 9.59 -22.31
C HIS A 22 -17.93 10.96 -21.73
N SER A 23 -17.81 11.99 -22.58
CA SER A 23 -17.43 13.34 -22.14
C SER A 23 -18.46 13.94 -21.16
N LEU A 24 -19.75 13.82 -21.47
CA LEU A 24 -20.81 14.31 -20.60
C LEU A 24 -20.88 13.55 -19.28
N ARG A 25 -20.74 12.21 -19.32
CA ARG A 25 -20.74 11.39 -18.11
C ARG A 25 -19.50 11.61 -17.25
N SER A 26 -18.34 11.86 -17.86
CA SER A 26 -17.10 12.18 -17.14
C SER A 26 -17.26 13.46 -16.33
N LEU A 27 -17.86 14.51 -16.91
CA LEU A 27 -18.19 15.74 -16.18
C LEU A 27 -19.17 15.49 -15.02
N GLN A 28 -20.18 14.66 -15.24
CA GLN A 28 -21.13 14.27 -14.19
C GLN A 28 -20.45 13.53 -13.03
N VAL A 29 -19.58 12.56 -13.34
CA VAL A 29 -18.80 11.81 -12.34
C VAL A 29 -17.89 12.77 -11.56
N LYS A 30 -17.21 13.69 -12.25
CA LYS A 30 -16.36 14.70 -11.61
C LYS A 30 -17.14 15.55 -10.60
N GLY A 31 -18.30 16.08 -10.98
CA GLY A 31 -19.13 16.88 -10.06
C GLY A 31 -19.66 16.09 -8.86
N LEU A 32 -20.03 14.81 -9.05
CA LEU A 32 -20.44 13.93 -7.97
C LEU A 32 -19.28 13.56 -7.05
N LEU A 33 -18.08 13.35 -7.60
CA LEU A 33 -16.87 13.05 -6.84
C LEU A 33 -16.48 14.24 -5.95
N GLU A 34 -16.47 15.46 -6.50
CA GLU A 34 -16.20 16.68 -5.75
C GLU A 34 -17.22 16.89 -4.62
N SER A 35 -18.49 16.62 -4.88
CA SER A 35 -19.54 16.69 -3.87
C SER A 35 -19.34 15.64 -2.77
N TYR A 36 -18.93 14.42 -3.14
CA TYR A 36 -18.67 13.34 -2.20
C TYR A 36 -17.47 13.61 -1.30
N GLN A 37 -16.39 14.15 -1.86
CA GLN A 37 -15.24 14.59 -1.10
C GLN A 37 -15.60 15.68 -0.09
N LYS A 38 -16.43 16.66 -0.49
CA LYS A 38 -16.92 17.71 0.42
C LYS A 38 -17.74 17.13 1.57
N GLU A 39 -18.60 16.15 1.31
CA GLU A 39 -19.40 15.51 2.36
C GLU A 39 -18.54 14.64 3.31
N ILE A 40 -17.51 13.95 2.78
CA ILE A 40 -16.52 13.26 3.65
C ILE A 40 -15.83 14.27 4.56
N ILE A 41 -15.34 15.38 4.02
CA ILE A 41 -14.65 16.41 4.83
C ILE A 41 -15.58 16.96 5.92
N LYS A 42 -16.85 17.26 5.58
CA LYS A 42 -17.84 17.71 6.58
C LYS A 42 -18.10 16.65 7.65
N TYR A 43 -18.28 15.39 7.25
CA TYR A 43 -18.45 14.28 8.18
C TYR A 43 -17.23 14.14 9.09
N ASP A 44 -16.02 14.22 8.53
CA ASP A 44 -14.78 14.17 9.30
C ASP A 44 -14.64 15.32 10.29
N GLN A 45 -15.05 16.53 9.91
CA GLN A 45 -15.13 17.70 10.79
C GLN A 45 -16.20 17.52 11.88
N GLN A 46 -17.35 16.92 11.55
CA GLN A 46 -18.40 16.63 12.52
C GLN A 46 -17.95 15.58 13.54
N ILE A 47 -17.32 14.51 13.08
CA ILE A 47 -16.70 13.50 13.95
C ILE A 47 -15.62 14.13 14.82
N ALA A 48 -14.78 15.02 14.27
CA ALA A 48 -13.75 15.72 15.04
C ALA A 48 -14.35 16.65 16.13
N ARG A 49 -15.45 17.35 15.82
CA ARG A 49 -16.18 18.17 16.82
C ARG A 49 -16.85 17.30 17.89
N ASN A 50 -17.45 16.18 17.48
CA ASN A 50 -18.06 15.22 18.39
C ASN A 50 -17.02 14.51 19.26
N SER A 51 -15.79 14.29 18.78
CA SER A 51 -14.71 13.72 19.60
C SER A 51 -14.14 14.73 20.61
N GLN A 52 -14.33 16.04 20.40
CA GLN A 52 -13.98 17.08 21.37
C GLN A 52 -15.02 17.22 22.48
N ASN A 53 -16.30 17.00 22.17
CA ASN A 53 -17.35 16.81 23.15
C ASN A 53 -17.45 15.32 23.48
N ILE A 54 -16.53 14.82 24.31
CA ILE A 54 -16.54 13.44 24.80
C ILE A 54 -17.91 13.14 25.41
N ASP A 55 -18.79 12.57 24.61
CA ASP A 55 -19.98 11.91 25.12
C ASP A 55 -19.48 10.68 25.87
N SER A 56 -19.81 10.59 27.15
CA SER A 56 -19.32 9.54 28.06
C SER A 56 -19.69 8.12 27.62
N ASP A 57 -20.53 8.01 26.59
CA ASP A 57 -21.12 6.77 26.11
C ASP A 57 -20.38 6.18 24.87
N SER A 58 -19.36 6.86 24.32
CA SER A 58 -18.55 6.28 23.25
C SER A 58 -17.46 5.37 23.81
N LEU A 59 -17.64 4.04 23.70
CA LEU A 59 -16.64 3.04 24.09
C LEU A 59 -15.35 3.11 23.25
N VAL A 60 -15.42 3.73 22.07
CA VAL A 60 -14.31 3.80 21.11
C VAL A 60 -13.82 5.25 21.02
N TYR A 61 -12.60 5.48 21.50
CA TYR A 61 -11.88 6.73 21.34
C TYR A 61 -10.90 6.60 20.17
N LEU A 62 -11.19 7.31 19.08
CA LEU A 62 -10.27 7.43 17.95
C LEU A 62 -9.48 8.73 18.13
N ASN A 63 -8.20 8.60 18.49
CA ASN A 63 -7.32 9.75 18.58
C ASN A 63 -7.01 10.24 17.15
N LYS A 64 -7.66 11.32 16.71
CA LYS A 64 -7.30 11.98 15.44
C LYS A 64 -6.04 12.80 15.66
N MET A 65 -5.09 12.71 14.71
CA MET A 65 -4.01 13.67 14.67
C MET A 65 -4.60 15.07 14.48
N PRO A 66 -4.18 16.06 15.28
CA PRO A 66 -4.79 17.39 15.25
C PRO A 66 -4.56 18.10 13.91
N GLU A 67 -3.48 17.74 13.20
CA GLU A 67 -3.04 18.38 11.97
C GLU A 67 -2.46 17.32 11.01
N VAL A 68 -2.50 17.65 9.70
CA VAL A 68 -1.80 16.89 8.67
C VAL A 68 -0.31 17.11 8.87
N LEU A 69 0.44 16.04 9.03
CA LEU A 69 1.88 16.09 9.19
C LEU A 69 2.56 16.42 7.86
N GLU A 70 3.68 17.13 7.93
CA GLU A 70 4.62 17.23 6.82
C GLU A 70 5.08 15.83 6.38
N ASP A 71 5.26 15.65 5.06
CA ASP A 71 5.52 14.35 4.45
C ASP A 71 6.66 13.58 5.14
N GLU A 72 7.80 14.24 5.40
CA GLU A 72 8.97 13.61 6.02
C GLU A 72 8.62 13.01 7.39
N VAL A 73 7.96 13.81 8.25
CA VAL A 73 7.51 13.38 9.58
C VAL A 73 6.45 12.29 9.47
N ALA A 74 5.56 12.39 8.49
CA ALA A 74 4.52 11.40 8.25
C ALA A 74 5.11 10.04 7.85
N PHE A 75 6.04 10.00 6.89
CA PHE A 75 6.68 8.77 6.43
C PHE A 75 7.54 8.14 7.52
N GLU A 76 8.24 8.93 8.32
CA GLU A 76 8.99 8.43 9.47
C GLU A 76 8.05 7.75 10.47
N LYS A 77 6.94 8.40 10.85
CA LYS A 77 5.95 7.81 11.77
C LYS A 77 5.27 6.56 11.21
N ILE A 78 4.99 6.53 9.91
CA ILE A 78 4.43 5.34 9.24
C ILE A 78 5.43 4.18 9.31
N ALA A 79 6.71 4.44 9.01
CA ALA A 79 7.76 3.44 9.08
C ALA A 79 8.01 2.96 10.52
N GLU A 80 7.94 3.86 11.50
CA GLU A 80 8.01 3.53 12.92
C GLU A 80 6.86 2.63 13.36
N ASN A 81 5.63 2.99 13.01
CA ASN A 81 4.47 2.16 13.32
C ASN A 81 4.56 0.77 12.66
N TRP A 82 5.04 0.71 11.42
CA TRP A 82 5.30 -0.56 10.71
C TRP A 82 6.39 -1.40 11.40
N TYR A 83 7.47 -0.77 11.86
CA TYR A 83 8.56 -1.41 12.61
C TYR A 83 8.04 -2.01 13.91
N GLU A 84 7.39 -1.20 14.75
CA GLU A 84 6.85 -1.62 16.04
C GLU A 84 5.79 -2.71 15.91
N SER A 85 4.94 -2.62 14.89
CA SER A 85 3.94 -3.65 14.59
C SER A 85 4.60 -4.98 14.23
N SER A 86 5.63 -4.94 13.38
CA SER A 86 6.36 -6.14 12.94
C SER A 86 7.11 -6.79 14.10
N LEU A 87 7.76 -5.99 14.94
CA LEU A 87 8.46 -6.44 16.14
C LEU A 87 7.47 -7.09 17.14
N THR A 88 6.35 -6.42 17.40
CA THR A 88 5.31 -6.90 18.31
C THR A 88 4.71 -8.23 17.82
N MET A 89 4.37 -8.33 16.53
CA MET A 89 3.88 -9.59 15.95
C MET A 89 4.90 -10.72 16.08
N SER A 90 6.18 -10.43 15.82
CA SER A 90 7.26 -11.40 15.96
C SER A 90 7.36 -11.93 17.39
N HIS A 91 7.35 -11.04 18.40
CA HIS A 91 7.42 -11.44 19.81
C HIS A 91 6.21 -12.27 20.25
N ILE A 92 4.99 -11.84 19.89
CA ILE A 92 3.76 -12.57 20.23
C ILE A 92 3.75 -13.99 19.66
N LEU A 93 4.29 -14.18 18.45
CA LEU A 93 4.36 -15.48 17.80
C LEU A 93 5.51 -16.34 18.34
N ALA A 94 6.65 -15.73 18.66
CA ALA A 94 7.78 -16.42 19.27
C ALA A 94 7.40 -17.07 20.61
N GLU A 95 6.66 -16.37 21.47
CA GLU A 95 6.12 -16.92 22.74
C GLU A 95 5.20 -18.13 22.55
N ARG A 96 4.67 -18.32 21.33
CA ARG A 96 3.81 -19.45 20.95
C ARG A 96 4.53 -20.50 20.11
N ASN A 97 5.86 -20.42 20.00
CA ASN A 97 6.66 -21.25 19.10
C ASN A 97 6.13 -21.24 17.66
N LYS A 98 5.71 -20.06 17.19
CA LYS A 98 5.26 -19.82 15.82
C LYS A 98 6.22 -18.88 15.12
N TRP A 99 6.42 -19.15 13.84
CA TRP A 99 7.24 -18.34 12.98
C TRP A 99 6.50 -17.09 12.52
N TYR A 100 7.22 -15.98 12.48
CA TYR A 100 6.80 -14.75 11.83
C TYR A 100 7.78 -14.45 10.70
N PHE A 101 7.24 -14.14 9.52
CA PHE A 101 8.00 -13.74 8.34
C PHE A 101 7.41 -12.44 7.80
N HIS A 102 8.28 -11.49 7.46
CA HIS A 102 7.91 -10.22 6.88
C HIS A 102 8.58 -10.02 5.52
N PHE A 103 7.80 -9.70 4.49
CA PHE A 103 8.29 -9.53 3.13
C PHE A 103 7.97 -8.14 2.61
N ILE A 104 9.00 -7.38 2.25
CA ILE A 104 8.83 -6.16 1.47
C ILE A 104 8.75 -6.59 0.00
N GLN A 105 7.61 -6.32 -0.63
CA GLN A 105 7.35 -6.70 -2.02
C GLN A 105 7.92 -5.67 -3.01
N PRO A 106 8.11 -6.04 -4.28
CA PRO A 106 8.39 -5.08 -5.35
C PRO A 106 7.27 -4.07 -5.57
N ASN A 107 7.62 -2.91 -6.13
CA ASN A 107 6.63 -1.98 -6.67
C ASN A 107 7.22 -1.23 -7.87
N GLN A 108 6.48 -1.22 -8.99
CA GLN A 108 6.94 -0.62 -10.25
C GLN A 108 7.24 0.89 -10.19
N TYR A 109 6.80 1.59 -9.14
CA TYR A 109 7.10 3.00 -8.93
C TYR A 109 8.36 3.26 -8.10
N TYR A 110 8.93 2.23 -7.46
CA TYR A 110 10.21 2.34 -6.76
C TYR A 110 11.34 2.10 -7.76
N PRO A 111 12.31 3.02 -7.91
CA PRO A 111 13.41 2.81 -8.83
C PRO A 111 14.36 1.71 -8.32
N THR A 112 14.55 0.69 -9.14
CA THR A 112 15.56 -0.37 -8.96
C THR A 112 16.43 -0.46 -10.22
N GLU A 113 17.24 -1.51 -10.36
CA GLU A 113 18.02 -1.75 -11.58
C GLU A 113 17.15 -2.32 -12.72
N ARG A 114 15.86 -2.58 -12.47
CA ARG A 114 14.91 -3.10 -13.47
C ARG A 114 14.84 -2.21 -14.70
N VAL A 115 15.02 -2.83 -15.87
CA VAL A 115 14.81 -2.20 -17.18
C VAL A 115 13.45 -2.60 -17.72
N PHE A 116 12.48 -1.70 -17.65
CA PHE A 116 11.13 -1.93 -18.16
C PHE A 116 11.10 -2.01 -19.69
N SER A 117 10.40 -3.01 -20.23
CA SER A 117 10.13 -3.12 -21.67
C SER A 117 9.24 -1.97 -22.17
N PRO A 118 9.21 -1.68 -23.49
CA PRO A 118 8.27 -0.71 -24.04
C PRO A 118 6.81 -0.97 -23.66
N GLU A 119 6.42 -2.25 -23.62
CA GLU A 119 5.07 -2.69 -23.24
C GLU A 119 4.78 -2.41 -21.76
N GLU A 120 5.76 -2.65 -20.87
CA GLU A 120 5.61 -2.37 -19.45
C GLU A 120 5.58 -0.89 -19.11
N LYS A 121 6.32 -0.06 -19.85
CA LYS A 121 6.34 1.39 -19.62
C LYS A 121 4.96 2.02 -19.76
N VAL A 122 4.07 1.44 -20.57
CA VAL A 122 2.67 1.89 -20.71
C VAL A 122 1.87 1.68 -19.41
N LEU A 123 2.28 0.74 -18.56
CA LEU A 123 1.68 0.48 -17.25
C LEU A 123 2.18 1.46 -16.17
N ILE A 124 3.29 2.16 -16.39
CA ILE A 124 3.84 3.11 -15.43
C ILE A 124 3.28 4.50 -15.71
N ILE A 125 2.28 4.91 -14.92
CA ILE A 125 1.62 6.21 -15.09
C ILE A 125 2.39 7.29 -14.32
N GLU A 126 2.85 8.32 -15.03
CA GLU A 126 3.42 9.50 -14.40
C GLU A 126 2.39 10.20 -13.51
N GLY A 127 2.76 10.55 -12.28
CA GLY A 127 1.85 11.17 -11.32
C GLY A 127 0.81 10.21 -10.72
N HIS A 128 0.96 8.89 -10.88
CA HIS A 128 0.07 7.93 -10.24
C HIS A 128 0.01 8.15 -8.71
N PRO A 129 -1.17 8.11 -8.06
CA PRO A 129 -1.31 8.42 -6.63
C PRO A 129 -0.41 7.59 -5.70
N TYR A 130 -0.08 6.36 -6.06
CA TYR A 130 0.82 5.51 -5.27
C TYR A 130 2.31 5.83 -5.44
N SER A 131 2.70 6.56 -6.49
CA SER A 131 4.11 6.80 -6.83
C SER A 131 4.85 7.55 -5.72
N THR A 132 4.24 8.61 -5.17
CA THR A 132 4.85 9.42 -4.10
C THR A 132 5.08 8.59 -2.84
N GLY A 133 4.07 7.84 -2.41
CA GLY A 133 4.15 6.99 -1.22
C GLY A 133 5.23 5.92 -1.34
N VAL A 134 5.33 5.29 -2.52
CA VAL A 134 6.34 4.28 -2.79
C VAL A 134 7.75 4.88 -2.78
N LYS A 135 7.99 5.97 -3.52
CA LYS A 135 9.32 6.59 -3.64
C LYS A 135 9.85 7.14 -2.32
N LYS A 136 8.98 7.73 -1.50
CA LYS A 136 9.35 8.31 -0.20
C LYS A 136 9.33 7.28 0.94
N GLY A 137 8.41 6.33 0.91
CA GLY A 137 8.19 5.36 1.98
C GLY A 137 9.20 4.22 1.99
N TYR A 138 9.57 3.66 0.84
CA TYR A 138 10.51 2.53 0.77
C TYR A 138 11.86 2.81 1.45
N PRO A 139 12.51 3.97 1.24
CA PRO A 139 13.74 4.31 1.95
C PRO A 139 13.57 4.30 3.48
N MET A 140 12.42 4.72 3.99
CA MET A 140 12.12 4.70 5.43
C MET A 140 11.86 3.28 5.94
N LEU A 141 11.28 2.39 5.14
CA LEU A 141 11.18 0.97 5.50
C LEU A 141 12.56 0.30 5.51
N PHE A 142 13.41 0.63 4.53
CA PHE A 142 14.75 0.05 4.41
C PHE A 142 15.66 0.42 5.58
N SER A 143 15.56 1.64 6.10
CA SER A 143 16.34 2.09 7.24
C SER A 143 16.07 1.27 8.52
N LYS A 144 14.90 0.63 8.61
CA LYS A 144 14.49 -0.19 9.76
C LYS A 144 14.86 -1.67 9.65
N ILE A 145 15.30 -2.14 8.47
CA ILE A 145 15.57 -3.56 8.22
C ILE A 145 16.68 -4.11 9.13
N SER A 146 17.78 -3.37 9.32
CA SER A 146 18.89 -3.83 10.17
C SER A 146 18.44 -4.07 11.60
N SER A 147 17.72 -3.10 12.17
CA SER A 147 17.19 -3.18 13.53
C SER A 147 16.19 -4.32 13.71
N LEU A 148 15.34 -4.60 12.72
CA LEU A 148 14.43 -5.76 12.76
C LEU A 148 15.22 -7.09 12.74
N ARG A 149 16.27 -7.19 11.93
CA ARG A 149 17.12 -8.39 11.88
C ARG A 149 17.90 -8.60 13.17
N GLU A 150 18.44 -7.53 13.77
CA GLU A 150 19.10 -7.56 15.08
C GLU A 150 18.13 -8.04 16.17
N ALA A 151 16.85 -7.65 16.08
CA ALA A 151 15.76 -8.14 16.93
C ALA A 151 15.26 -9.55 16.54
N LYS A 152 15.97 -10.27 15.65
CA LYS A 152 15.66 -11.63 15.19
C LYS A 152 14.31 -11.77 14.47
N VAL A 153 13.80 -10.69 13.88
CA VAL A 153 12.63 -10.75 12.98
C VAL A 153 13.08 -11.32 11.64
N ASN A 154 12.39 -12.35 11.12
CA ASN A 154 12.66 -12.89 9.78
C ASN A 154 12.12 -11.92 8.71
N ILE A 155 12.88 -10.88 8.39
CA ILE A 155 12.51 -9.87 7.39
C ILE A 155 13.35 -9.98 6.10
N PHE A 156 12.65 -9.97 4.98
CA PHE A 156 13.20 -10.12 3.64
C PHE A 156 12.82 -8.94 2.76
N ASN A 157 13.82 -8.42 2.04
CA ASN A 157 13.61 -7.37 1.07
C ASN A 157 13.55 -7.98 -0.33
N GLY A 158 12.36 -8.04 -0.89
CA GLY A 158 12.12 -8.54 -2.24
C GLY A 158 12.08 -7.44 -3.30
N VAL A 159 12.41 -6.18 -2.99
CA VAL A 159 12.18 -5.06 -3.91
C VAL A 159 12.85 -5.22 -5.28
N ASN A 160 13.96 -5.95 -5.35
CA ASN A 160 14.78 -6.13 -6.56
C ASN A 160 14.56 -7.49 -7.26
N ILE A 161 13.60 -8.33 -6.83
CA ILE A 161 13.48 -9.71 -7.35
C ILE A 161 13.11 -9.76 -8.84
N PHE A 162 12.71 -8.63 -9.43
CA PHE A 162 12.40 -8.52 -10.85
C PHE A 162 13.52 -7.85 -11.67
N ASP A 163 14.65 -7.45 -11.08
CA ASP A 163 15.62 -6.61 -11.79
C ASP A 163 16.24 -7.32 -13.01
N GLU A 164 16.37 -8.64 -12.96
CA GLU A 164 16.91 -9.47 -14.05
C GLU A 164 15.85 -10.01 -15.02
N GLU A 165 14.55 -9.87 -14.70
CA GLU A 165 13.46 -10.40 -15.53
C GLU A 165 13.15 -9.46 -16.71
N LYS A 166 13.18 -9.99 -17.93
CA LYS A 166 12.98 -9.24 -19.17
C LYS A 166 11.52 -9.21 -19.61
N GLU A 167 10.75 -10.20 -19.19
CA GLU A 167 9.33 -10.29 -19.50
C GLU A 167 8.51 -9.35 -18.62
N VAL A 168 7.28 -9.07 -19.06
CA VAL A 168 6.31 -8.28 -18.32
C VAL A 168 5.92 -9.03 -17.03
N VAL A 169 6.01 -8.38 -15.87
CA VAL A 169 5.64 -8.99 -14.57
C VAL A 169 4.45 -8.31 -13.89
N TYR A 170 4.13 -7.08 -14.30
CA TYR A 170 2.97 -6.34 -13.83
C TYR A 170 1.82 -6.42 -14.84
N ARG A 171 0.57 -6.46 -14.36
CA ARG A 171 -0.62 -6.46 -15.23
C ARG A 171 -1.32 -5.12 -15.33
N ASP A 172 -1.04 -4.19 -14.41
CA ASP A 172 -1.69 -2.89 -14.35
C ASP A 172 -0.84 -1.79 -13.70
N ALA A 173 -1.34 -0.55 -13.78
CA ALA A 173 -0.70 0.62 -13.21
C ALA A 173 -0.78 0.71 -11.67
N CYS A 174 -1.59 -0.12 -11.00
CA CYS A 174 -1.71 -0.06 -9.56
C CYS A 174 -0.45 -0.64 -8.91
N CYS A 175 -0.16 -1.91 -9.20
CA CYS A 175 1.04 -2.69 -8.84
C CYS A 175 0.77 -4.20 -8.88
N HIS A 176 -0.36 -4.66 -9.44
CA HIS A 176 -0.68 -6.09 -9.38
C HIS A 176 0.22 -6.87 -10.34
N TYR A 177 0.69 -8.02 -9.88
CA TYR A 177 1.49 -8.92 -10.70
C TYR A 177 0.60 -9.69 -11.67
N ASN A 178 1.19 -10.10 -12.79
CA ASN A 178 0.64 -11.17 -13.61
C ASN A 178 1.14 -12.53 -13.10
N PHE A 179 0.79 -13.61 -13.79
CA PHE A 179 1.18 -14.97 -13.39
C PHE A 179 2.71 -15.16 -13.24
N LEU A 180 3.51 -14.54 -14.11
CA LEU A 180 4.96 -14.61 -14.02
C LEU A 180 5.49 -13.86 -12.79
N GLY A 181 5.02 -12.63 -12.56
CA GLY A 181 5.40 -11.85 -11.38
C GLY A 181 5.00 -12.53 -10.07
N ASP A 182 3.81 -13.13 -10.01
CA ASP A 182 3.36 -13.94 -8.87
C ASP A 182 4.30 -15.14 -8.67
N THR A 183 4.64 -15.88 -9.73
CA THR A 183 5.54 -17.05 -9.66
C THR A 183 6.92 -16.68 -9.10
N ILE A 184 7.50 -15.56 -9.55
CA ILE A 184 8.80 -15.09 -9.07
C ILE A 184 8.72 -14.68 -7.59
N LEU A 185 7.66 -13.96 -7.19
CA LEU A 185 7.45 -13.58 -5.79
C LEU A 185 7.24 -14.80 -4.88
N GLU A 186 6.43 -15.76 -5.31
CA GLU A 186 6.20 -17.02 -4.59
C GLU A 186 7.51 -17.79 -4.38
N ASN A 187 8.33 -17.91 -5.41
CA ASN A 187 9.64 -18.55 -5.32
C ASN A 187 10.56 -17.82 -4.33
N PHE A 188 10.59 -16.48 -4.35
CA PHE A 188 11.36 -15.70 -3.39
C PHE A 188 10.90 -15.95 -1.94
N VAL A 189 9.58 -15.93 -1.70
CA VAL A 189 9.00 -16.19 -0.38
C VAL A 189 9.30 -17.61 0.09
N ALA A 190 9.04 -18.61 -0.74
CA ALA A 190 9.25 -20.02 -0.41
C ALA A 190 10.72 -20.31 -0.09
N ASN A 191 11.65 -19.81 -0.91
CA ASN A 191 13.08 -19.99 -0.68
C ASN A 191 13.56 -19.27 0.59
N SER A 192 13.03 -18.08 0.88
CA SER A 192 13.34 -17.34 2.11
C SER A 192 12.92 -18.11 3.36
N ILE A 193 11.71 -18.67 3.36
CA ILE A 193 11.19 -19.50 4.47
C ILE A 193 12.04 -20.76 4.62
N LYS A 194 12.27 -21.49 3.53
CA LYS A 194 13.07 -22.71 3.51
C LYS A 194 14.46 -22.47 4.12
N ASN A 195 15.15 -21.41 3.71
CA ASN A 195 16.49 -21.06 4.20
C ASN A 195 16.52 -20.83 5.71
N VAL A 196 15.49 -20.18 6.28
CA VAL A 196 15.40 -19.99 7.74
C VAL A 196 15.21 -21.32 8.45
N MET A 197 14.31 -22.16 7.94
CA MET A 197 14.00 -23.46 8.57
C MET A 197 15.20 -24.40 8.54
N GLU A 198 15.91 -24.49 7.40
CA GLU A 198 17.10 -25.35 7.26
C GLU A 198 18.29 -24.89 8.14
N ASN A 199 18.42 -23.59 8.40
CA ASN A 199 19.48 -23.06 9.25
C ASN A 199 19.22 -23.25 10.75
N GLN A 200 17.96 -23.51 11.15
CA GLN A 200 17.66 -23.89 12.52
C GLN A 200 17.98 -25.36 12.82
N GLU A 201 17.74 -26.28 11.89
CA GLU A 201 18.02 -27.71 12.10
C GLU A 201 19.51 -28.03 12.28
N LYS A 202 20.39 -27.09 11.93
CA LYS A 202 21.86 -27.21 12.03
C LYS A 202 22.45 -26.68 13.33
N ASN A 203 21.65 -26.00 14.18
CA ASN A 203 22.07 -25.43 15.46
C ASN A 203 21.40 -26.16 16.64
#